data_AF-A0A415ZMW3-F1
#
_entry.id   AF-A0A415ZMW3-F1
#
_cell.length_a   1.000
_cell.length_b   1.000
_cell.length_c   1.000
_cell.angle_alpha   90.00
_cell.angle_beta   90.00
_cell.angle_gamma   90.00
#
_symmetry.space_group_name_H-M   'P 1'
#
loop_
_entity.id
_entity.type
_entity.pdbx_description
1 polymer ?
#
loop_
_entity_poly.entity_id
_entity_poly.type
_entity_poly.pdbx_seq_one_letter_code
_entity_poly.pdbx_strand_id
1 'polypeptide(L)' 'MWLLMAVFVLAGCQTIEWCMDSGTEIPWQVWAMLVTAATWCILMLNIPSRAQRRFEQFIDWLSDEG' A
#
# COMPACT_ATOMS: atom_id res chain seq x y z
N MET A 1 -0.27 -6.84 -7.73
CA MET A 1 -0.39 -6.06 -6.47
C MET A 1 0.96 -5.56 -5.95
N TRP A 2 2.00 -6.40 -5.84
CA TRP A 2 3.34 -5.99 -5.38
C TRP A 2 3.96 -4.84 -6.18
N LEU A 3 3.88 -4.90 -7.52
CA LEU A 3 4.38 -3.82 -8.39
C LEU A 3 3.65 -2.49 -8.16
N LEU A 4 2.34 -2.51 -7.97
CA LEU A 4 1.55 -1.30 -7.71
C LEU A 4 1.95 -0.66 -6.38
N MET A 5 2.13 -1.46 -5.32
CA MET A 5 2.56 -0.96 -4.02
C MET A 5 3.98 -0.38 -4.06
N ALA A 6 4.89 -1.02 -4.80
CA ALA A 6 6.24 -0.47 -5.01
C ALA A 6 6.19 0.89 -5.74
N VAL A 7 5.33 1.02 -6.77
CA VAL A 7 5.12 2.29 -7.47
C VAL A 7 4.52 3.35 -6.53
N PHE A 8 3.54 3.00 -5.68
CA PHE A 8 2.97 3.94 -4.70
C PHE A 8 4.00 4.42 -3.67
N VAL A 9 4.88 3.53 -3.20
CA VAL A 9 5.96 3.91 -2.27
C VAL A 9 6.96 4.85 -2.94
N LEU A 10 7.42 4.51 -4.16
CA LEU A 10 8.35 5.35 -4.90
C LEU A 10 7.75 6.71 -5.24
N ALA A 11 6.50 6.74 -5.69
CA ALA A 11 5.77 7.98 -5.99
C ALA A 11 5.57 8.83 -4.72
N GLY A 12 5.26 8.19 -3.58
CA GLY A 12 5.13 8.88 -2.30
C GLY A 12 6.45 9.53 -1.85
N CYS A 13 7.56 8.79 -1.92
CA CYS A 13 8.89 9.31 -1.61
C CYS A 13 9.29 10.47 -2.54
N GLN A 14 9.10 10.30 -3.85
CA GLN A 14 9.44 11.34 -4.83
C GLN A 14 8.60 12.61 -4.64
N THR A 15 7.33 12.46 -4.23
CA THR A 15 6.47 13.60 -3.92
C THR A 15 6.93 14.31 -2.65
N ILE A 16 7.39 13.59 -1.62
CA ILE A 16 7.96 14.18 -0.41
C ILE A 16 9.23 14.96 -0.75
N GLU A 17 10.16 14.36 -1.50
CA GLU A 17 11.39 15.03 -1.94
C GLU A 17 11.06 16.31 -2.70
N TRP A 18 10.15 16.25 -3.66
CA TRP A 18 9.72 17.42 -4.41
C TRP A 18 9.07 18.50 -3.54
N CYS A 19 8.23 18.13 -2.58
CA CYS A 19 7.61 19.09 -1.65
C CYS A 19 8.67 19.74 -0.74
N MET A 20 9.64 18.98 -0.26
CA MET A 20 10.74 19.49 0.55
C MET A 20 11.62 20.46 -0.25
N ASP A 21 11.97 20.11 -1.48
CA ASP A 21 12.77 20.97 -2.38
C ASP A 21 12.03 22.24 -2.80
N SER A 22 10.71 22.14 -2.97
CA SER A 22 9.85 23.26 -3.37
C SER A 22 9.39 24.14 -2.18
N GLY A 23 9.79 23.80 -0.95
CA GLY A 23 9.35 24.49 0.27
C GLY A 23 7.84 24.44 0.49
N THR A 24 7.16 23.44 -0.06
CA THR A 24 5.71 23.27 -0.03
C THR A 24 5.33 22.28 1.05
N GLU A 25 4.19 22.50 1.72
CA GLU A 25 3.70 21.54 2.71
C GLU A 25 3.39 20.19 2.06
N ILE A 26 3.84 19.11 2.71
CA ILE A 26 3.60 17.75 2.22
C ILE A 26 2.11 17.44 2.37
N PRO A 27 1.39 17.10 1.29
CA PRO A 27 -0.02 16.76 1.37
C PRO A 27 -0.23 15.53 2.27
N TRP A 28 -1.24 15.59 3.16
CA TRP A 28 -1.55 14.49 4.07
C TRP A 28 -1.89 13.17 3.33
N GLN A 29 -2.35 13.26 2.08
CA GLN A 29 -2.64 12.13 1.22
C GLN A 29 -1.38 11.30 0.91
N VAL A 30 -0.21 11.94 0.82
CA VAL A 30 1.07 11.25 0.57
C VAL A 30 1.44 10.38 1.78
N TRP A 31 1.23 10.91 2.99
CA TRP A 31 1.37 10.14 4.23
C TRP A 31 0.39 8.98 4.29
N ALA A 32 -0.87 9.20 3.93
CA ALA A 32 -1.88 8.13 3.88
C ALA A 32 -1.47 7.00 2.91
N MET A 33 -0.97 7.35 1.72
CA MET A 33 -0.47 6.36 0.74
C MET A 33 0.70 5.53 1.28
N LEU A 34 1.67 6.18 1.93
CA LEU A 34 2.82 5.49 2.53
C LEU A 34 2.40 4.56 3.69
N VAL A 35 1.48 5.01 4.54
CA VAL A 35 0.93 4.20 5.63
C VAL A 35 0.23 2.97 5.08
N THR A 36 -0.62 3.12 4.06
CA THR A 36 -1.31 1.99 3.42
C THR A 36 -0.33 0.97 2.85
N ALA A 37 0.71 1.43 2.16
CA ALA A 37 1.74 0.54 1.62
C ALA A 37 2.53 -0.18 2.72
N ALA A 38 2.90 0.52 3.80
CA ALA A 38 3.58 -0.07 4.95
C ALA A 38 2.71 -1.12 5.67
N THR A 39 1.43 -0.80 5.90
CA THR A 39 0.46 -1.75 6.48
C THR A 39 0.31 -2.99 5.61
N TRP A 40 0.26 -2.83 4.28
CA TRP A 40 0.20 -3.96 3.35
C TRP A 40 1.44 -4.86 3.44
N CYS A 41 2.64 -4.28 3.50
CA CYS A 41 3.87 -5.03 3.69
C CYS A 41 3.89 -5.80 5.02
N ILE A 42 3.43 -5.17 6.11
CA ILE A 42 3.36 -5.81 7.42
C ILE A 42 2.36 -6.96 7.43
N LEU A 43 1.18 -6.77 6.81
CA LEU A 43 0.18 -7.83 6.64
C LEU A 43 0.78 -9.00 5.87
N MET A 44 1.41 -8.76 4.72
CA MET A 44 2.05 -9.82 3.93
C MET A 44 3.11 -10.60 4.72
N LEU A 45 3.94 -9.91 5.52
CA LEU A 45 4.98 -10.56 6.32
C LEU A 45 4.43 -11.33 7.53
N ASN A 46 3.28 -10.91 8.08
CA ASN A 46 2.68 -11.51 9.27
C ASN A 46 1.52 -12.47 8.97
N ILE A 47 1.13 -12.69 7.72
CA ILE A 47 0.10 -13.68 7.39
C ILE A 47 0.71 -15.08 7.57
N PRO A 48 0.30 -15.86 8.59
CA PRO A 48 0.61 -17.28 8.62
C PRO A 48 -0.09 -17.96 7.43
N SER A 49 0.55 -18.95 6.81
CA SER A 49 0.06 -19.67 5.63
C SER A 49 -1.40 -20.17 5.69
N ARG A 50 -1.97 -20.35 6.90
CA ARG A 50 -3.40 -20.66 7.11
C ARG A 50 -4.34 -19.47 6.92
N ALA A 51 -3.93 -18.25 7.28
CA ALA A 51 -4.74 -17.04 7.10
C ALA A 51 -4.70 -16.54 5.65
N GLN A 52 -3.60 -16.80 4.93
CA GLN A 52 -3.46 -16.50 3.51
C GLN A 52 -4.54 -17.18 2.68
N ARG A 53 -4.82 -18.47 2.98
CA ARG A 53 -5.86 -19.25 2.32
C ARG A 53 -7.28 -18.70 2.55
N ARG A 54 -7.56 -18.16 3.74
CA ARG A 54 -8.85 -17.49 4.03
C ARG A 54 -8.97 -16.15 3.33
N PHE A 55 -7.88 -15.39 3.25
CA PHE A 55 -7.86 -14.11 2.56
C PHE A 55 -8.01 -14.30 1.04
N GLU A 56 -7.34 -15.29 0.47
CA GLU A 56 -7.53 -15.69 -0.93
C GLU A 56 -8.99 -16.10 -1.19
N GLN A 57 -9.59 -16.93 -0.34
CA GLN A 57 -11.01 -17.28 -0.46
C GLN A 57 -11.95 -16.08 -0.33
N PHE A 58 -11.62 -15.09 0.49
CA PHE A 58 -12.43 -13.88 0.66
C PHE A 58 -12.33 -12.94 -0.54
N ILE A 59 -11.13 -12.81 -1.12
CA ILE A 59 -10.88 -12.08 -2.37
C ILE A 59 -11.62 -12.75 -3.53
N ASP A 60 -11.56 -14.09 -3.61
CA ASP A 60 -12.23 -14.87 -4.65
C ASP A 60 -13.75 -14.68 -4.58
N TRP A 61 -14.32 -14.74 -3.37
CA TRP A 61 -15.76 -14.49 -3.15
C TRP A 61 -16.17 -13.06 -3.56
N LEU A 62 -15.37 -12.04 -3.19
CA LEU A 62 -15.63 -10.66 -3.61
C LEU A 62 -15.47 -10.46 -5.13
N SER A 63 -14.66 -11.29 -5.79
CA SER A 63 -14.46 -11.21 -7.25
C SER A 63 -15.52 -11.97 -8.04
N ASP A 64 -16.22 -12.94 -7.43
CA ASP A 64 -17.27 -13.75 -8.04
C ASP A 64 -18.67 -13.08 -7.88
N GLU A 65 -18.81 -12.12 -6.97
CA GLU A 65 -20.01 -11.28 -6.81
C GLU A 65 -20.01 -9.98 -7.66
N GLY A 66 -19.06 -9.84 -8.60
CA GLY A 66 -19.01 -8.74 -9.59
C GLY A 66 -19.39 -9.17 -11.00
#